data_AF-A0AAU3NU24-F1
#
_entry.id   AF-A0AAU3NU24-F1
#
_cell.length_a   1.000
_cell.length_b   1.000
_cell.length_c   1.000
_cell.angle_alpha   90.00
_cell.angle_beta   90.00
_cell.angle_gamma   90.00
#
_symmetry.space_group_name_H-M   'P 1'
#
loop_
_entity.id
_entity.type
_entity.pdbx_description
1 polymer ?
#
loop_
_entity_poly.entity_id
_entity_poly.type
_entity_poly.pdbx_seq_one_letter_code
_entity_poly.pdbx_strand_id
1 'polypeptide(L)'
;MEKDPRGTHFIGIGHKAVSWAVAELIRGVQADELAKLKVGSGEHLAALLATAFLGTAPTSVDTDGGPDLVFDVTTSNFTGLALRDLVGRIDVQFADFEVKSLPGTYRQFEAEFDKATAAGVEPRETWHWSTFVAANDVVRAAGGMIENASKQLARKSASDRARGVFLIAHFFDHPFVEVLEPVIAHHLEAPDLPEGVDSVWMLFAPYSLVVWSADLGRWTELIFGVGDPSTGVFEVDGDMALLQHFEAAYLEQAGALTPSPFFYKLTTHVEE
;
A
#
# COMPACT_ATOMS: atom_id res chain seq x y z
N MET A 1 10.56 -14.18 34.58
CA MET A 1 10.15 -13.14 33.62
C MET A 1 9.01 -13.72 32.83
N GLU A 2 7.79 -13.34 33.20
CA GLU A 2 6.55 -13.85 32.63
C GLU A 2 6.53 -13.46 31.15
N LYS A 3 6.30 -14.44 30.26
CA LYS A 3 6.11 -14.17 28.83
C LYS A 3 4.78 -13.44 28.71
N ASP A 4 4.85 -12.13 28.61
CA ASP A 4 3.78 -11.30 28.05
C ASP A 4 3.27 -12.01 26.78
N PRO A 5 1.97 -12.31 26.64
CA PRO A 5 1.48 -12.93 25.42
C PRO A 5 1.89 -12.09 24.22
N ARG A 6 2.79 -12.63 23.40
CA ARG A 6 3.26 -12.05 22.13
C ARG A 6 2.10 -12.08 21.14
N GLY A 7 1.20 -11.10 21.24
CA GLY A 7 0.17 -10.82 20.25
C GLY A 7 0.64 -9.75 19.27
N THR A 8 -0.02 -9.68 18.13
CA THR A 8 0.13 -8.54 17.21
C THR A 8 -1.09 -7.64 17.31
N HIS A 9 -0.89 -6.36 16.99
CA HIS A 9 -1.99 -5.40 16.91
C HIS A 9 -2.59 -5.42 15.51
N PHE A 10 -3.88 -5.12 15.43
CA PHE A 10 -4.53 -4.87 14.15
C PHE A 10 -5.44 -3.65 14.25
N ILE A 11 -5.60 -2.94 13.12
CA ILE A 11 -6.60 -1.90 12.93
C ILE A 11 -7.53 -2.37 11.83
N GLY A 12 -8.81 -2.52 12.17
CA GLY A 12 -9.86 -2.95 11.25
C GLY A 12 -10.71 -1.77 10.78
N ILE A 13 -10.92 -1.63 9.47
CA ILE A 13 -11.93 -0.72 8.89
C ILE A 13 -12.97 -1.52 8.09
N GLY A 14 -14.20 -1.01 8.01
CA GLY A 14 -15.23 -1.61 7.15
C GLY A 14 -15.06 -1.20 5.69
N HIS A 15 -15.54 -2.01 4.74
CA HIS A 15 -15.55 -1.69 3.30
C HIS A 15 -16.09 -0.29 2.99
N LYS A 16 -17.08 0.21 3.74
CA LYS A 16 -17.64 1.55 3.58
C LYS A 16 -16.60 2.66 3.76
N ALA A 17 -15.58 2.44 4.61
CA ALA A 17 -14.47 3.39 4.77
C ALA A 17 -13.57 3.42 3.53
N VAL A 18 -13.37 2.27 2.86
CA VAL A 18 -12.62 2.20 1.61
C VAL A 18 -13.41 2.82 0.46
N SER A 19 -14.73 2.53 0.37
CA SER A 19 -15.62 3.20 -0.59
C SER A 19 -15.64 4.72 -0.40
N TRP A 20 -15.69 5.18 0.86
CA TRP A 20 -15.57 6.59 1.20
C TRP A 20 -14.23 7.15 0.75
N ALA A 21 -13.11 6.45 0.97
CA ALA A 21 -11.80 6.90 0.54
C ALA A 21 -11.69 7.06 -0.99
N VAL A 22 -12.28 6.15 -1.77
CA VAL A 22 -12.40 6.31 -3.23
C VAL A 22 -13.11 7.62 -3.55
N ALA A 23 -14.31 7.83 -3.01
CA ALA A 23 -15.09 9.03 -3.29
C ALA A 23 -14.38 10.33 -2.84
N GLU A 24 -13.71 10.29 -1.69
CA GLU A 24 -12.99 11.45 -1.15
C GLU A 24 -11.73 11.79 -1.91
N LEU A 25 -11.00 10.81 -2.46
CA LEU A 25 -9.88 11.12 -3.35
C LEU A 25 -10.38 11.85 -4.59
N ILE A 26 -11.44 11.35 -5.24
CA ILE A 26 -12.02 11.95 -6.45
C ILE A 26 -12.60 13.34 -6.17
N ARG A 27 -13.21 13.55 -5.00
CA ARG A 27 -13.86 14.82 -4.63
C ARG A 27 -12.88 15.84 -4.04
N GLY A 28 -11.91 15.38 -3.27
CA GLY A 28 -11.06 16.19 -2.41
C GLY A 28 -9.73 16.59 -3.04
N VAL A 29 -9.25 15.84 -4.03
CA VAL A 29 -7.99 16.09 -4.74
C VAL A 29 -8.28 16.60 -6.14
N GLN A 30 -7.48 17.54 -6.64
CA GLN A 30 -7.66 18.04 -8.00
C GLN A 30 -7.36 16.94 -9.03
N ALA A 31 -8.11 16.92 -10.13
CA ALA A 31 -8.02 15.86 -11.14
C ALA A 31 -6.61 15.79 -11.79
N ASP A 32 -5.94 16.92 -11.95
CA ASP A 32 -4.57 17.00 -12.49
C ASP A 32 -3.53 16.45 -11.52
N GLU A 33 -3.75 16.55 -10.21
CA GLU A 33 -2.90 15.92 -9.19
C GLU A 33 -3.14 14.40 -9.12
N LEU A 34 -4.40 13.96 -9.17
CA LEU A 34 -4.73 12.53 -9.23
C LEU A 34 -4.14 11.85 -10.47
N ALA A 35 -4.10 12.55 -11.61
CA ALA A 35 -3.51 12.05 -12.84
C ALA A 35 -1.99 11.81 -12.75
N LYS A 36 -1.30 12.38 -11.74
CA LYS A 36 0.13 12.14 -11.50
C LYS A 36 0.40 10.83 -10.77
N LEU A 37 -0.59 10.30 -10.04
CA LEU A 37 -0.45 9.03 -9.32
C LEU A 37 -0.20 7.89 -10.32
N LYS A 38 1.00 7.32 -10.26
CA LYS A 38 1.41 6.27 -11.20
C LYS A 38 0.74 4.95 -10.86
N VAL A 39 -0.18 4.53 -11.74
CA VAL A 39 -0.86 3.22 -11.64
C VAL A 39 0.15 2.07 -11.64
N GLY A 40 1.17 2.11 -12.51
CA GLY A 40 2.16 1.03 -12.64
C GLY A 40 3.06 0.80 -11.42
N SER A 41 3.24 1.82 -10.56
CA SER A 41 3.97 1.70 -9.30
C SER A 41 3.05 1.47 -8.09
N GLY A 42 1.74 1.63 -8.27
CA GLY A 42 0.73 1.50 -7.23
C GLY A 42 0.58 2.74 -6.34
N GLU A 43 1.06 3.90 -6.77
CA GLU A 43 0.93 5.16 -5.99
C GLU A 43 -0.53 5.49 -5.66
N HIS A 44 -1.47 5.16 -6.54
CA HIS A 44 -2.90 5.29 -6.30
C HIS A 44 -3.42 4.35 -5.20
N LEU A 45 -2.88 3.13 -5.10
CA LEU A 45 -3.21 2.21 -4.00
C LEU A 45 -2.72 2.76 -2.66
N ALA A 46 -1.51 3.33 -2.62
CA ALA A 46 -1.01 4.00 -1.43
C ALA A 46 -1.90 5.18 -1.01
N ALA A 47 -2.29 6.04 -1.95
CA ALA A 47 -3.22 7.14 -1.70
C ALA A 47 -4.56 6.62 -1.15
N LEU A 48 -5.16 5.63 -1.81
CA LEU A 48 -6.44 5.03 -1.41
C LEU A 48 -6.39 4.44 0.00
N LEU A 49 -5.39 3.60 0.27
CA LEU A 49 -5.26 2.91 1.55
C LEU A 49 -4.90 3.88 2.68
N ALA A 50 -3.99 4.83 2.43
CA ALA A 50 -3.66 5.87 3.41
C ALA A 50 -4.89 6.74 3.70
N THR A 51 -5.66 7.15 2.70
CA THR A 51 -6.92 7.88 2.93
C THR A 51 -7.91 7.07 3.78
N ALA A 52 -8.09 5.79 3.47
CA ALA A 52 -9.02 4.93 4.20
C ALA A 52 -8.62 4.74 5.67
N PHE A 53 -7.34 4.47 5.94
CA PHE A 53 -6.84 4.21 7.29
C PHE A 53 -6.49 5.46 8.10
N LEU A 54 -6.17 6.59 7.45
CA LEU A 54 -6.05 7.87 8.13
C LEU A 54 -7.40 8.57 8.28
N GLY A 55 -8.44 8.11 7.58
CA GLY A 55 -9.78 8.71 7.66
C GLY A 55 -9.80 10.17 7.21
N THR A 56 -8.89 10.58 6.33
CA THR A 56 -8.82 11.91 5.72
C THR A 56 -8.14 11.84 4.35
N ALA A 57 -8.57 12.65 3.39
CA ALA A 57 -7.95 12.74 2.07
C ALA A 57 -6.62 13.50 2.14
N PRO A 58 -5.66 13.25 1.23
CA PRO A 58 -4.47 14.06 1.17
C PRO A 58 -4.83 15.51 0.82
N THR A 59 -4.18 16.47 1.47
CA THR A 59 -4.29 17.89 1.15
C THR A 59 -3.50 18.26 -0.11
N SER A 60 -2.56 17.41 -0.52
CA SER A 60 -1.82 17.55 -1.78
C SER A 60 -1.22 16.21 -2.23
N VAL A 61 -1.08 16.04 -3.55
CA VAL A 61 -0.50 14.85 -4.19
C VAL A 61 0.54 15.27 -5.23
N ASP A 62 1.73 14.67 -5.16
CA ASP A 62 2.86 14.88 -6.09
C ASP A 62 3.06 16.36 -6.47
N THR A 63 3.34 17.15 -5.43
CA THR A 63 3.63 18.58 -5.58
C THR A 63 5.06 18.77 -6.06
N ASP A 64 5.29 19.75 -6.93
CA ASP A 64 6.62 20.02 -7.49
C ASP A 64 7.64 20.30 -6.37
N GLY A 65 8.52 19.32 -6.12
CA GLY A 65 9.54 19.36 -5.06
C GLY A 65 9.07 18.95 -3.66
N GLY A 66 7.81 18.54 -3.47
CA GLY A 66 7.26 18.10 -2.19
C GLY A 66 7.16 16.58 -2.04
N PRO A 67 6.64 16.09 -0.89
CA PRO A 67 6.32 14.68 -0.67
C PRO A 67 5.25 14.17 -1.63
N ASP A 68 5.22 12.86 -1.86
CA ASP A 68 4.29 12.23 -2.81
C ASP A 68 2.83 12.38 -2.32
N LEU A 69 2.59 12.22 -1.01
CA LEU A 69 1.28 12.46 -0.39
C LEU A 69 1.45 13.27 0.90
N VAL A 70 0.50 14.17 1.16
CA VAL A 70 0.47 14.98 2.38
C VAL A 70 -0.91 14.92 2.99
N PHE A 71 -1.01 14.60 4.28
CA PHE A 71 -2.27 14.51 5.01
C PHE A 71 -2.28 15.47 6.19
N ASP A 72 -3.37 16.23 6.38
CA ASP A 72 -3.65 16.92 7.65
C ASP A 72 -4.33 15.95 8.61
N VAL A 73 -3.55 15.36 9.52
CA VAL A 73 -4.03 14.33 10.43
C VAL A 73 -4.84 14.89 11.60
N THR A 74 -4.96 16.21 11.75
CA THR A 74 -5.89 16.81 12.73
C THR A 74 -7.34 16.68 12.29
N THR A 75 -7.57 16.45 11.00
CA THR A 75 -8.88 16.16 10.43
C THR A 75 -9.20 14.66 10.39
N SER A 76 -8.29 13.82 10.88
CA SER A 76 -8.46 12.37 10.93
C SER A 76 -9.62 11.97 11.85
N ASN A 77 -10.36 10.94 11.44
CA ASN A 77 -11.31 10.26 12.32
C ASN A 77 -10.64 9.35 13.37
N PHE A 78 -9.33 9.14 13.27
CA PHE A 78 -8.53 8.38 14.23
C PHE A 78 -7.79 9.32 15.18
N THR A 79 -7.70 8.94 16.46
CA THR A 79 -7.01 9.74 17.49
C THR A 79 -6.22 8.84 18.44
N GLY A 80 -5.32 9.46 19.21
CA GLY A 80 -4.58 8.79 20.26
C GLY A 80 -3.71 7.63 19.75
N LEU A 81 -3.87 6.45 20.36
CA LEU A 81 -3.02 5.29 20.08
C LEU A 81 -3.15 4.80 18.63
N ALA A 82 -4.37 4.81 18.07
CA ALA A 82 -4.58 4.34 16.69
C ALA A 82 -3.84 5.24 15.67
N LEU A 83 -3.90 6.57 15.84
CA LEU A 83 -3.16 7.48 14.98
C LEU A 83 -1.64 7.29 15.15
N ARG A 84 -1.17 7.07 16.37
CA ARG A 84 0.24 6.78 16.68
C ARG A 84 0.76 5.50 16.01
N ASP A 85 -0.05 4.44 15.95
CA ASP A 85 0.28 3.22 15.20
C ASP A 85 0.42 3.51 13.70
N LEU A 86 -0.45 4.37 13.15
CA LEU A 86 -0.51 4.67 11.72
C LEU A 86 0.59 5.63 11.24
N VAL A 87 0.89 6.69 11.98
CA VAL A 87 1.85 7.72 11.53
C VAL A 87 3.18 7.67 12.26
N GLY A 88 3.27 6.89 13.34
CA GLY A 88 4.53 6.67 14.05
C GLY A 88 4.97 7.82 14.95
N ARG A 89 4.13 8.84 15.14
CA ARG A 89 4.41 10.02 15.96
C ARG A 89 3.09 10.61 16.47
N ILE A 90 3.12 11.22 17.65
CA ILE A 90 1.98 11.96 18.22
C ILE A 90 2.17 13.48 18.10
N ASP A 91 1.07 14.21 18.27
CA ASP A 91 1.05 15.69 18.34
C ASP A 91 1.61 16.40 17.09
N VAL A 92 1.45 15.77 15.93
CA VAL A 92 1.76 16.37 14.62
C VAL A 92 0.48 16.83 13.93
N GLN A 93 0.55 17.94 13.20
CA GLN A 93 -0.56 18.35 12.35
C GLN A 93 -0.60 17.55 11.04
N PHE A 94 0.56 17.19 10.50
CA PHE A 94 0.63 16.58 9.19
C PHE A 94 1.45 15.29 9.18
N ALA A 95 1.08 14.39 8.28
CA ALA A 95 1.85 13.22 7.89
C ALA A 95 2.17 13.31 6.39
N ASP A 96 3.46 13.27 6.07
CA ASP A 96 3.99 13.29 4.73
C ASP A 96 4.47 11.89 4.35
N PHE A 97 4.08 11.41 3.19
CA PHE A 97 4.46 10.11 2.69
C PHE A 97 5.31 10.22 1.43
N GLU A 98 6.35 9.41 1.38
CA GLU A 98 7.04 9.05 0.16
C GLU A 98 6.64 7.62 -0.21
N VAL A 99 6.13 7.45 -1.42
CA VAL A 99 5.66 6.17 -1.94
C VAL A 99 6.74 5.54 -2.81
N LYS A 100 7.01 4.27 -2.58
CA LYS A 100 7.99 3.51 -3.36
C LYS A 100 7.42 2.14 -3.70
N SER A 101 7.60 1.76 -4.96
CA SER A 101 7.37 0.39 -5.37
C SER A 101 8.68 -0.38 -5.29
N LEU A 102 8.64 -1.56 -4.69
CA LEU A 102 9.81 -2.44 -4.64
C LEU A 102 10.15 -2.90 -6.05
N PRO A 103 11.42 -2.79 -6.49
CA PRO A 103 11.80 -3.24 -7.81
C PRO A 103 11.64 -4.75 -7.94
N GLY A 104 11.33 -5.23 -9.13
CA GLY A 104 11.30 -6.65 -9.44
C GLY A 104 11.32 -6.90 -10.94
N THR A 105 11.49 -8.17 -11.29
CA THR A 105 11.71 -8.63 -12.66
C THR A 105 10.41 -8.94 -13.40
N TYR A 106 9.30 -9.19 -12.70
CA TYR A 106 8.02 -9.51 -13.34
C TYR A 106 7.46 -8.29 -14.08
N ARG A 107 7.41 -7.13 -13.44
CA ARG A 107 6.88 -5.93 -14.12
C ARG A 107 7.78 -5.46 -15.27
N GLN A 108 9.08 -5.77 -15.23
CA GLN A 108 9.98 -5.55 -16.36
C GLN A 108 9.66 -6.50 -17.51
N PHE A 109 9.46 -7.78 -17.21
CA PHE A 109 9.00 -8.79 -18.17
C PHE A 109 7.69 -8.39 -18.84
N GLU A 110 6.67 -7.99 -18.09
CA GLU A 110 5.38 -7.53 -18.63
C GLU A 110 5.57 -6.30 -19.54
N ALA A 111 6.35 -5.30 -19.10
CA ALA A 111 6.60 -4.10 -19.89
C ALA A 111 7.36 -4.39 -21.20
N GLU A 112 8.21 -5.42 -21.23
CA GLU A 112 8.88 -5.88 -22.45
C GLU A 112 7.93 -6.64 -23.37
N PHE A 113 7.05 -7.47 -22.79
CA PHE A 113 6.00 -8.18 -23.51
C PHE A 113 5.02 -7.21 -24.20
N ASP A 114 4.56 -6.18 -23.48
CA ASP A 114 3.67 -5.14 -24.01
C ASP A 114 4.34 -4.35 -25.15
N LYS A 115 5.62 -4.00 -24.99
CA LYS A 115 6.39 -3.31 -26.05
C LYS A 115 6.51 -4.15 -27.31
N ALA A 116 6.78 -5.45 -27.19
CA ALA A 116 6.85 -6.35 -28.33
C ALA A 116 5.49 -6.45 -29.04
N THR A 117 4.42 -6.66 -28.27
CA THR A 117 3.04 -6.75 -28.78
C THR A 117 2.61 -5.46 -29.49
N ALA A 118 2.87 -4.28 -28.90
CA ALA A 118 2.57 -2.99 -29.49
C ALA A 118 3.37 -2.73 -30.79
N ALA A 119 4.56 -3.31 -30.91
CA ALA A 119 5.37 -3.26 -32.13
C ALA A 119 4.95 -4.30 -33.18
N GLY A 120 3.94 -5.14 -32.91
CA GLY A 120 3.53 -6.25 -33.78
C GLY A 120 4.57 -7.36 -33.89
N VAL A 121 5.47 -7.47 -32.91
CA VAL A 121 6.52 -8.47 -32.83
C VAL A 121 6.12 -9.53 -31.81
N GLU A 122 6.31 -10.80 -32.15
CA GLU A 122 6.08 -11.90 -31.21
C GLU A 122 7.05 -11.77 -30.01
N PRO A 123 6.54 -11.77 -28.76
CA PRO A 123 7.39 -11.71 -27.57
C PRO A 123 8.36 -12.88 -27.51
N ARG A 124 9.62 -12.60 -27.16
CA ARG A 124 10.68 -13.63 -27.08
C ARG A 124 10.50 -14.57 -25.88
N GLU A 125 10.05 -14.02 -24.77
CA GLU A 125 9.78 -14.73 -23.54
C GLU A 125 8.30 -14.56 -23.22
N THR A 126 7.63 -15.68 -22.92
CA THR A 126 6.19 -15.75 -22.63
C THR A 126 5.90 -16.30 -21.23
N TRP A 127 6.96 -16.51 -20.44
CA TRP A 127 6.89 -17.03 -19.10
C TRP A 127 7.86 -16.26 -18.21
N HIS A 128 7.46 -16.11 -16.95
CA HIS A 128 8.27 -15.53 -15.89
C HIS A 128 8.47 -16.56 -14.79
N TRP A 129 9.67 -16.60 -14.21
CA TRP A 129 9.95 -17.45 -13.06
C TRP A 129 10.39 -16.58 -11.88
N SER A 130 9.86 -16.91 -10.71
CA SER A 130 10.21 -16.28 -9.45
C SER A 130 10.20 -17.32 -8.32
N THR A 131 10.79 -16.99 -7.19
CA THR A 131 10.92 -17.88 -6.04
C THR A 131 10.16 -17.30 -4.86
N PHE A 132 9.29 -18.12 -4.24
CA PHE A 132 8.64 -17.74 -3.00
C PHE A 132 9.68 -17.52 -1.89
N VAL A 133 9.60 -16.37 -1.22
CA VAL A 133 10.46 -15.99 -0.09
C VAL A 133 9.62 -15.76 1.18
N ALA A 134 10.26 -15.70 2.35
CA ALA A 134 9.53 -15.30 3.55
C ALA A 134 9.15 -13.81 3.46
N ALA A 135 8.04 -13.38 4.06
CA ALA A 135 7.65 -11.98 4.12
C ALA A 135 8.76 -11.10 4.74
N ASN A 136 9.52 -11.66 5.69
CA ASN A 136 10.71 -11.03 6.26
C ASN A 136 11.82 -10.76 5.23
N ASP A 137 12.01 -11.63 4.24
CA ASP A 137 13.00 -11.41 3.20
C ASP A 137 12.60 -10.21 2.32
N VAL A 138 11.30 -10.03 2.08
CA VAL A 138 10.76 -8.84 1.38
C VAL A 138 10.98 -7.58 2.21
N VAL A 139 10.70 -7.62 3.53
CA VAL A 139 10.97 -6.49 4.45
C VAL A 139 12.45 -6.11 4.45
N ARG A 140 13.36 -7.10 4.52
CA ARG A 140 14.81 -6.85 4.49
C ARG A 140 15.25 -6.29 3.13
N ALA A 141 14.71 -6.81 2.03
CA ALA A 141 14.99 -6.30 0.68
C ALA A 141 14.52 -4.85 0.49
N ALA A 142 13.53 -4.41 1.26
CA ALA A 142 13.04 -3.04 1.23
C ALA A 142 13.97 -1.99 1.86
N GLY A 143 14.99 -2.40 2.62
CA GLY A 143 15.86 -1.47 3.37
C GLY A 143 16.44 -0.35 2.50
N GLY A 144 16.93 -0.67 1.29
CA GLY A 144 17.44 0.34 0.36
C GLY A 144 16.39 1.32 -0.15
N MET A 145 15.12 0.90 -0.27
CA MET A 145 14.01 1.78 -0.64
C MET A 145 13.59 2.68 0.52
N ILE A 146 13.57 2.15 1.75
CA ILE A 146 13.33 2.93 2.97
C ILE A 146 14.41 4.02 3.12
N GLU A 147 15.69 3.67 2.92
CA GLU A 147 16.79 4.63 2.98
C GLU A 147 16.67 5.73 1.91
N ASN A 148 16.33 5.35 0.67
CA ASN A 148 16.09 6.33 -0.39
C ASN A 148 14.92 7.25 -0.04
N ALA A 149 13.78 6.69 0.37
CA ALA A 149 12.59 7.45 0.74
C ALA A 149 12.87 8.43 1.91
N SER A 150 13.61 7.98 2.93
CA SER A 150 14.08 8.82 4.03
C SER A 150 14.88 10.03 3.54
N LYS A 151 15.83 9.83 2.61
CA LYS A 151 16.61 10.94 2.01
C LYS A 151 15.74 11.90 1.19
N GLN A 152 14.64 11.43 0.61
CA GLN A 152 13.69 12.30 -0.09
C GLN A 152 12.85 13.10 0.91
N LEU A 153 12.27 12.45 1.91
CA LEU A 153 11.49 13.10 2.97
C LEU A 153 12.32 14.11 3.76
N ALA A 154 13.59 13.82 4.07
CA ALA A 154 14.48 14.76 4.73
C ALA A 154 14.66 16.09 3.96
N ARG A 155 14.52 16.07 2.64
CA ARG A 155 14.62 17.26 1.77
C ARG A 155 13.27 17.92 1.50
N LYS A 156 12.20 17.12 1.39
CA LYS A 156 10.87 17.53 0.95
C LYS A 156 9.91 17.89 2.10
N SER A 157 10.14 17.31 3.29
CA SER A 157 9.23 17.40 4.45
C SER A 157 9.84 18.24 5.57
N ALA A 158 9.04 19.08 6.22
CA ALA A 158 9.46 19.82 7.41
C ALA A 158 9.65 18.88 8.62
N SER A 159 10.49 19.27 9.59
CA SER A 159 10.87 18.40 10.72
C SER A 159 9.78 18.25 11.79
N ASP A 160 8.77 19.12 11.78
CA ASP A 160 7.61 19.10 12.68
C ASP A 160 6.47 18.20 12.19
N ARG A 161 6.64 17.55 11.04
CA ARG A 161 5.67 16.65 10.41
C ARG A 161 6.05 15.19 10.66
N ALA A 162 5.07 14.30 10.69
CA ALA A 162 5.35 12.87 10.65
C ALA A 162 5.79 12.47 9.24
N ARG A 163 6.81 11.62 9.14
CA ARG A 163 7.40 11.17 7.89
C ARG A 163 7.17 9.67 7.72
N GLY A 164 6.25 9.32 6.84
CA GLY A 164 5.90 7.95 6.51
C GLY A 164 6.54 7.49 5.20
N VAL A 165 6.95 6.23 5.13
CA VAL A 165 7.32 5.58 3.86
C VAL A 165 6.23 4.58 3.52
N PHE A 166 5.66 4.66 2.31
CA PHE A 166 4.70 3.67 1.84
C PHE A 166 5.35 2.79 0.77
N LEU A 167 5.52 1.52 1.07
CA LEU A 167 6.14 0.52 0.22
C LEU A 167 5.09 -0.37 -0.42
N ILE A 168 5.27 -0.67 -1.71
CA ILE A 168 4.39 -1.57 -2.46
C ILE A 168 5.23 -2.72 -3.01
N ALA A 169 4.99 -3.92 -2.50
CA ALA A 169 5.53 -5.18 -3.00
C ALA A 169 4.49 -5.83 -3.91
N HIS A 170 4.75 -5.85 -5.22
CA HIS A 170 3.89 -6.55 -6.16
C HIS A 170 4.10 -8.07 -6.02
N PHE A 171 3.04 -8.87 -5.87
CA PHE A 171 3.16 -10.32 -5.61
C PHE A 171 4.07 -11.04 -6.62
N PHE A 172 3.93 -10.81 -7.92
CA PHE A 172 4.77 -11.52 -8.89
C PHE A 172 6.24 -11.06 -8.90
N ASP A 173 6.53 -9.85 -8.40
CA ASP A 173 7.92 -9.41 -8.20
C ASP A 173 8.51 -10.01 -6.91
N HIS A 174 7.68 -10.15 -5.87
CA HIS A 174 8.05 -10.60 -4.53
C HIS A 174 7.05 -11.63 -4.00
N PRO A 175 6.99 -12.85 -4.58
CA PRO A 175 6.04 -13.84 -4.11
C PRO A 175 6.45 -14.31 -2.73
N PHE A 176 5.51 -14.35 -1.79
CA PHE A 176 5.80 -14.64 -0.39
C PHE A 176 4.93 -15.77 0.15
N VAL A 177 5.49 -16.59 1.04
CA VAL A 177 4.83 -17.82 1.53
C VAL A 177 3.61 -17.53 2.39
N GLU A 178 3.63 -16.43 3.15
CA GLU A 178 2.58 -16.04 4.08
C GLU A 178 1.36 -15.40 3.40
N VAL A 179 1.26 -15.43 2.06
CA VAL A 179 0.16 -14.82 1.29
C VAL A 179 -1.23 -15.37 1.63
N LEU A 180 -1.29 -16.58 2.19
CA LEU A 180 -2.54 -17.21 2.63
C LEU A 180 -2.83 -16.99 4.14
N GLU A 181 -1.94 -16.31 4.86
CA GLU A 181 -2.13 -16.00 6.27
C GLU A 181 -2.92 -14.70 6.43
N PRO A 182 -3.96 -14.68 7.27
CA PRO A 182 -4.78 -13.47 7.48
C PRO A 182 -4.05 -12.37 8.26
N VAL A 183 -2.97 -12.72 8.96
CA VAL A 183 -2.20 -11.81 9.82
C VAL A 183 -0.72 -12.17 9.75
N ILE A 184 0.07 -11.36 9.04
CA ILE A 184 1.51 -11.57 8.86
C ILE A 184 2.34 -10.71 9.81
N ALA A 185 1.79 -9.61 10.35
CA ALA A 185 2.51 -8.64 11.19
C ALA A 185 3.25 -9.27 12.38
N HIS A 186 2.72 -10.35 12.94
CA HIS A 186 3.30 -11.05 14.10
C HIS A 186 4.59 -11.82 13.81
N HIS A 187 4.88 -12.07 12.53
CA HIS A 187 6.10 -12.74 12.07
C HIS A 187 7.16 -11.78 11.56
N LEU A 188 6.79 -10.51 11.33
CA LEU A 188 7.69 -9.53 10.74
C LEU A 188 8.74 -9.03 11.75
N GLU A 189 9.99 -9.05 11.33
CA GLU A 189 11.11 -8.44 12.03
C GLU A 189 11.00 -6.92 11.96
N ALA A 190 11.54 -6.25 12.98
CA ALA A 190 11.65 -4.80 12.95
C ALA A 190 12.44 -4.35 11.71
N PRO A 191 11.92 -3.41 10.91
CA PRO A 191 12.66 -2.86 9.79
C PRO A 191 13.84 -2.03 10.31
N ASP A 192 14.94 -2.02 9.56
CA ASP A 192 16.03 -1.07 9.82
C ASP A 192 15.57 0.33 9.38
N LEU A 193 15.33 1.21 10.34
CA LEU A 193 14.79 2.54 10.09
C LEU A 193 15.90 3.60 10.14
N PRO A 194 16.11 4.35 9.04
CA PRO A 194 16.90 5.57 9.07
C PRO A 194 16.30 6.61 10.02
N GLU A 195 17.15 7.49 10.54
CA GLU A 195 16.70 8.61 11.37
C GLU A 195 15.66 9.48 10.64
N GLY A 196 14.61 9.86 11.38
CA GLY A 196 13.55 10.74 10.87
C GLY A 196 12.49 10.07 10.00
N VAL A 197 12.44 8.73 9.95
CA VAL A 197 11.27 7.98 9.47
C VAL A 197 10.43 7.58 10.69
N ASP A 198 9.19 8.05 10.73
CA ASP A 198 8.27 7.79 11.84
C ASP A 198 7.47 6.50 11.61
N SER A 199 7.07 6.23 10.35
CA SER A 199 6.31 5.01 10.01
C SER A 199 6.74 4.40 8.68
N VAL A 200 6.58 3.08 8.58
CA VAL A 200 6.73 2.34 7.31
C VAL A 200 5.49 1.50 7.07
N TRP A 201 4.76 1.84 6.02
CA TRP A 201 3.63 1.07 5.52
C TRP A 201 4.14 0.13 4.44
N MET A 202 3.67 -1.11 4.44
CA MET A 202 4.04 -2.09 3.45
C MET A 202 2.81 -2.84 2.97
N LEU A 203 2.47 -2.60 1.70
CA LEU A 203 1.46 -3.35 0.97
C LEU A 203 2.13 -4.53 0.26
N PHE A 204 1.88 -5.74 0.76
CA PHE A 204 2.11 -6.99 0.04
C PHE A 204 0.94 -7.20 -0.92
N ALA A 205 0.97 -6.48 -2.04
CA ALA A 205 -0.19 -6.30 -2.89
C ALA A 205 -0.63 -7.62 -3.54
N PRO A 206 -1.95 -7.86 -3.66
CA PRO A 206 -3.07 -7.11 -3.09
C PRO A 206 -3.52 -7.57 -1.69
N TYR A 207 -2.76 -8.44 -1.02
CA TYR A 207 -3.27 -9.33 0.03
C TYR A 207 -3.12 -8.83 1.46
N SER A 208 -1.98 -8.22 1.80
CA SER A 208 -1.69 -7.83 3.18
C SER A 208 -1.16 -6.41 3.25
N LEU A 209 -1.62 -5.64 4.24
CA LEU A 209 -1.16 -4.28 4.51
C LEU A 209 -0.75 -4.21 5.97
N VAL A 210 0.51 -3.83 6.21
CA VAL A 210 1.06 -3.66 7.56
C VAL A 210 1.65 -2.27 7.72
N VAL A 211 1.69 -1.77 8.94
CA VAL A 211 2.39 -0.54 9.31
C VAL A 211 3.32 -0.78 10.48
N TRP A 212 4.57 -0.34 10.37
CA TRP A 212 5.50 -0.23 11.47
C TRP A 212 5.46 1.19 12.04
N SER A 213 5.33 1.30 13.36
CA SER A 213 5.40 2.55 14.10
C SER A 213 6.75 2.65 14.83
N ALA A 214 7.58 3.63 14.48
CA ALA A 214 8.89 3.82 15.11
C ALA A 214 8.76 4.12 16.62
N ASP A 215 7.75 4.93 16.99
CA ASP A 215 7.49 5.35 18.37
C ASP A 215 6.84 4.25 19.23
N LEU A 216 6.29 3.19 18.63
CA LEU A 216 5.77 2.02 19.35
C LEU A 216 6.67 0.78 19.21
N GLY A 217 7.61 0.78 18.26
CA GLY A 217 8.54 -0.33 18.03
C GLY A 217 7.84 -1.63 17.65
N ARG A 218 6.76 -1.57 16.85
CA ARG A 218 5.96 -2.74 16.47
C ARG A 218 5.32 -2.61 15.10
N TRP A 219 5.02 -3.77 14.50
CA TRP A 219 4.11 -3.91 13.37
C TRP A 219 2.66 -3.97 13.84
N THR A 220 1.77 -3.38 13.04
CA THR A 220 0.32 -3.43 13.19
C THR A 220 -0.28 -3.86 11.85
N GLU A 221 -1.14 -4.88 11.88
CA GLU A 221 -1.87 -5.36 10.70
C GLU A 221 -3.02 -4.40 10.37
N LEU A 222 -3.17 -4.02 9.09
CA LEU A 222 -4.22 -3.13 8.63
C LEU A 222 -5.23 -3.94 7.81
N ILE A 223 -6.39 -4.21 8.40
CA ILE A 223 -7.39 -5.11 7.84
C ILE A 223 -8.60 -4.28 7.38
N PHE A 224 -9.07 -4.52 6.17
CA PHE A 224 -10.33 -3.97 5.70
C PHE A 224 -11.23 -5.09 5.20
N GLY A 225 -12.44 -5.15 5.75
CA GLY A 225 -13.37 -6.27 5.52
C GLY A 225 -14.52 -5.93 4.58
N VAL A 226 -15.02 -6.94 3.86
CA VAL A 226 -16.36 -6.92 3.23
C VAL A 226 -17.39 -6.92 4.36
N GLY A 227 -18.33 -5.97 4.33
CA GLY A 227 -19.29 -5.81 5.42
C GLY A 227 -20.49 -6.75 5.33
N ASP A 228 -21.16 -6.82 6.47
CA ASP A 228 -22.44 -7.44 6.80
C ASP A 228 -23.13 -8.28 5.69
N PRO A 229 -23.17 -9.62 5.84
CA PRO A 229 -23.90 -10.53 4.96
C PRO A 229 -25.38 -10.16 4.74
N SER A 230 -25.99 -9.38 5.64
CA SER A 230 -27.39 -8.94 5.54
C SER A 230 -27.63 -7.77 4.59
N THR A 231 -26.56 -7.11 4.09
CA THR A 231 -26.69 -5.93 3.22
C THR A 231 -26.79 -6.23 1.73
N GLY A 232 -26.88 -7.51 1.35
CA GLY A 232 -26.74 -7.91 -0.05
C GLY A 232 -25.28 -7.78 -0.40
N VAL A 233 -24.56 -8.88 -0.22
CA VAL A 233 -23.14 -9.07 -0.52
C VAL A 233 -22.80 -8.26 -1.77
N PHE A 234 -21.90 -7.28 -1.63
CA PHE A 234 -21.21 -6.72 -2.79
C PHE A 234 -20.75 -7.95 -3.58
N GLU A 235 -21.35 -8.18 -4.75
CA GLU A 235 -20.78 -9.06 -5.75
C GLU A 235 -19.47 -8.37 -6.16
N VAL A 236 -18.44 -8.54 -5.32
CA VAL A 236 -17.07 -8.58 -5.78
C VAL A 236 -17.17 -9.61 -6.88
N ASP A 237 -17.05 -9.17 -8.13
CA ASP A 237 -17.00 -10.03 -9.29
C ASP A 237 -16.15 -11.24 -8.88
N GLY A 238 -16.75 -12.44 -8.83
CA GLY A 238 -16.49 -13.49 -7.82
C GLY A 238 -15.05 -14.04 -7.71
N ASP A 239 -14.15 -13.45 -8.48
CA ASP A 239 -12.77 -13.81 -8.74
C ASP A 239 -11.74 -12.75 -8.31
N MET A 240 -12.14 -11.53 -7.93
CA MET A 240 -11.22 -10.45 -7.52
C MET A 240 -11.00 -10.38 -6.00
N ALA A 241 -9.78 -10.07 -5.58
CA ALA A 241 -9.51 -9.65 -4.19
C ALA A 241 -10.18 -8.31 -3.89
N LEU A 242 -10.56 -8.09 -2.63
CA LEU A 242 -11.32 -6.89 -2.23
C LEU A 242 -10.61 -5.57 -2.59
N LEU A 243 -9.28 -5.51 -2.46
CA LEU A 243 -8.51 -4.32 -2.85
C LEU A 243 -8.65 -4.01 -4.34
N GLN A 244 -8.64 -5.05 -5.19
CA GLN A 244 -8.75 -4.90 -6.64
C GLN A 244 -10.11 -4.35 -7.06
N HIS A 245 -11.18 -4.72 -6.33
CA HIS A 245 -12.50 -4.12 -6.54
C HIS A 245 -12.51 -2.62 -6.27
N PHE A 246 -11.92 -2.17 -5.16
CA PHE A 246 -11.83 -0.73 -4.86
C PHE A 246 -10.89 0.01 -5.78
N GLU A 247 -9.80 -0.63 -6.19
CA GLU A 247 -8.91 -0.11 -7.21
C GLU A 247 -9.65 0.10 -8.54
N ALA A 248 -10.43 -0.88 -9.00
CA ALA A 248 -11.24 -0.75 -10.22
C ALA A 248 -12.24 0.41 -10.12
N ALA A 249 -12.95 0.52 -9.00
CA ALA A 249 -13.87 1.62 -8.75
C ALA A 249 -13.17 2.99 -8.73
N TYR A 250 -11.95 3.07 -8.20
CA TYR A 250 -11.13 4.29 -8.25
C TYR A 250 -10.69 4.61 -9.68
N LEU A 251 -10.15 3.64 -10.41
CA LEU A 251 -9.62 3.86 -11.77
C LEU A 251 -10.72 4.28 -12.75
N GLU A 252 -11.92 3.68 -12.63
CA GLU A 252 -13.09 4.07 -13.41
C GLU A 252 -13.49 5.54 -13.13
N GLN A 253 -13.62 5.92 -11.86
CA GLN A 253 -14.02 7.27 -11.47
C GLN A 253 -12.95 8.32 -11.75
N ALA A 254 -11.67 7.95 -11.65
CA ALA A 254 -10.54 8.82 -12.00
C ALA A 254 -10.35 8.98 -13.52
N GLY A 255 -11.07 8.20 -14.34
CA GLY A 255 -10.92 8.20 -15.80
C GLY A 255 -9.57 7.66 -16.28
N ALA A 256 -8.96 6.77 -15.51
CA ALA A 256 -7.67 6.18 -15.85
C ALA A 256 -7.82 5.23 -17.04
N LEU A 257 -6.99 5.43 -18.08
CA LEU A 257 -7.00 4.63 -19.30
C LEU A 257 -5.96 3.51 -19.32
N THR A 258 -5.08 3.48 -18.32
CA THR A 258 -3.98 2.51 -18.26
C THR A 258 -4.41 1.28 -17.46
N PRO A 259 -4.19 0.06 -17.98
CA PRO A 259 -4.41 -1.16 -17.20
C PRO A 259 -3.60 -1.16 -15.90
N SER A 260 -4.16 -1.72 -14.83
CA SER A 260 -3.42 -1.90 -13.58
C SER A 260 -2.63 -3.21 -13.59
N PRO A 261 -1.33 -3.20 -13.24
CA PRO A 261 -0.58 -4.45 -13.08
C PRO A 261 -1.06 -5.26 -11.86
N PHE A 262 -1.85 -4.65 -10.97
CA PHE A 262 -2.35 -5.29 -9.76
C PHE A 262 -3.63 -6.12 -10.00
N PHE A 263 -4.14 -6.20 -11.23
CA PHE A 263 -5.29 -7.02 -11.60
C PHE A 263 -4.89 -8.44 -12.01
N TYR A 264 -4.82 -9.33 -11.03
CA TYR A 264 -4.57 -10.77 -11.23
C TYR A 264 -5.24 -11.62 -10.15
N LYS A 265 -5.44 -12.89 -10.45
CA LYS A 265 -5.94 -13.89 -9.50
C LYS A 265 -4.92 -14.99 -9.35
N LEU A 266 -4.63 -15.38 -8.10
CA LEU A 266 -3.92 -16.62 -7.83
C LEU A 266 -4.92 -17.77 -7.90
N THR A 267 -4.72 -18.66 -8.87
CA THR A 267 -5.48 -19.90 -8.98
C THR A 267 -4.56 -21.07 -8.63
N THR A 268 -5.01 -21.94 -7.74
CA THR A 268 -4.42 -23.26 -7.60
C THR A 268 -5.22 -24.18 -8.50
N HIS A 269 -4.60 -24.76 -9.53
CA HIS A 269 -5.25 -25.80 -10.30
C HIS A 269 -5.53 -26.97 -9.33
N VAL A 270 -6.81 -27.21 -9.05
CA VAL A 270 -7.24 -28.51 -8.53
C VAL A 270 -7.41 -29.37 -9.76
N GLU A 271 -6.50 -30.33 -9.97
CA GLU A 271 -6.77 -31.41 -10.93
C GLU A 271 -8.02 -32.15 -10.45
N GLU A 272 -9.07 -32.16 -11.27
CA GLU A 272 -10.23 -33.07 -11.11
C GLU A 272 -9.88 -34.49 -11.56
#